data_AF-A0A948XW65-F1
#
_entry.id   AF-A0A948XW65-F1
#
_cell.length_a   1.000
_cell.length_b   1.000
_cell.length_c   1.000
_cell.angle_alpha   90.00
_cell.angle_beta   90.00
_cell.angle_gamma   90.00
#
_symmetry.space_group_name_H-M   'P 1'
#
loop_
_entity.id
_entity.type
_entity.pdbx_description
1 polymer ?
#
loop_
_entity_poly.entity_id
_entity_poly.type
_entity_poly.pdbx_seq_one_letter_code
_entity_poly.pdbx_strand_id
1 'polypeptide(L)'
;MRYLGIDLARSVAIIFVIIGHALTATNMGEGGIAIKSLRFFLGISPPVFFCLFGCMLQLVYARQYAAGRRVEIIQRLLTRSLQCWLLYVITCAGMCIAAGLPLTYFIRCALFLGDTPFTDILKFYSMLLLAAPLLVHVSVTRGLAPLAAFVIAVHLLFPVVSKIPPVQGFTGSETLSAFIYGGQYFGHTGPSVIHGVGFVVFGMLLGRFWQARPGREFLLSGPDWKLRAAFLVLFCVTVTWVIAGGYNLGQPDVRIMLRNTNHPLYLLFGCTAAVLFVEAFTAIRRLSGIGTNSFWMIFGRTSLFTFCFGNILLYAVHLWDPSAPPDPVRFAWASAAALALSLAYARLRDSAFIRQSRNPAARVYRWIADESTASLVRRVTSPFLHRRDDQNDLPARPAA
;
A
#
# COMPACT_ATOMS: atom_id res chain seq x y z
N MET A 1 2.90 -18.54 -14.05
CA MET A 1 4.15 -18.01 -13.44
C MET A 1 3.80 -17.12 -12.26
N ARG A 2 4.41 -17.35 -11.09
CA ARG A 2 4.35 -16.42 -9.94
C ARG A 2 5.61 -15.56 -9.98
N TYR A 3 5.45 -14.24 -9.80
CA TYR A 3 6.57 -13.31 -9.71
C TYR A 3 7.13 -13.34 -8.28
N LEU A 4 7.91 -14.38 -7.97
CA LEU A 4 8.32 -14.70 -6.60
C LEU A 4 9.17 -13.60 -5.94
N GLY A 5 10.02 -12.93 -6.71
CA GLY A 5 10.78 -11.77 -6.22
C GLY A 5 9.89 -10.62 -5.78
N ILE A 6 8.83 -10.31 -6.54
CA ILE A 6 7.82 -9.27 -6.22
C ILE A 6 7.05 -9.66 -4.96
N ASP A 7 6.62 -10.93 -4.85
CA ASP A 7 5.92 -11.42 -3.67
C ASP A 7 6.80 -11.38 -2.41
N LEU A 8 8.09 -11.71 -2.52
CA LEU A 8 9.05 -11.59 -1.41
C LEU A 8 9.28 -10.13 -1.03
N ALA A 9 9.55 -9.26 -2.00
CA ALA A 9 9.70 -7.82 -1.78
C ALA A 9 8.49 -7.25 -1.04
N ARG A 10 7.28 -7.65 -1.44
CA ARG A 10 6.05 -7.25 -0.75
C ARG A 10 6.03 -7.72 0.71
N SER A 11 6.35 -8.99 0.96
CA SER A 11 6.41 -9.52 2.33
C SER A 11 7.40 -8.75 3.20
N VAL A 12 8.60 -8.50 2.69
CA VAL A 12 9.65 -7.78 3.44
C VAL A 12 9.25 -6.33 3.69
N ALA A 13 8.67 -5.66 2.70
CA ALA A 13 8.15 -4.30 2.89
C ALA A 13 7.12 -4.23 4.02
N ILE A 14 6.21 -5.21 4.14
CA ILE A 14 5.23 -5.26 5.25
C ILE A 14 5.93 -5.42 6.59
N ILE A 15 6.89 -6.35 6.69
CA ILE A 15 7.69 -6.56 7.91
C ILE A 15 8.37 -5.25 8.30
N PHE A 16 8.99 -4.57 7.33
CA PHE A 16 9.70 -3.31 7.57
C PHE A 16 8.76 -2.18 8.01
N VAL A 17 7.54 -2.10 7.47
CA VAL A 17 6.56 -1.12 7.95
C VAL A 17 6.16 -1.40 9.40
N ILE A 18 5.87 -2.65 9.77
CA ILE A 18 5.51 -3.01 11.15
C ILE A 18 6.66 -2.75 12.13
N ILE A 19 7.89 -3.12 11.76
CA ILE A 19 9.08 -2.81 12.57
C ILE A 19 9.26 -1.29 12.68
N GLY A 20 9.01 -0.53 11.61
CA GLY A 20 9.06 0.93 11.63
C GLY A 20 8.02 1.56 12.57
N HIS A 21 6.81 1.02 12.61
CA HIS A 21 5.78 1.44 13.57
C HIS A 21 6.20 1.10 15.00
N ALA A 22 6.70 -0.11 15.25
CA ALA A 22 7.19 -0.50 16.58
C ALA A 22 8.35 0.40 17.05
N LEU A 23 9.27 0.75 16.15
CA LEU A 23 10.41 1.63 16.42
C LEU A 23 9.93 3.05 16.78
N THR A 24 8.91 3.55 16.09
CA THR A 24 8.31 4.86 16.37
C THR A 24 7.54 4.83 17.69
N ALA A 25 6.74 3.79 17.93
CA ALA A 25 5.98 3.55 19.15
C ALA A 25 6.84 3.13 20.36
N THR A 26 8.16 3.20 20.29
CA THR A 26 9.04 2.91 21.42
C THR A 26 10.13 3.96 21.57
N ASN A 27 9.96 5.11 20.89
CA ASN A 27 10.91 6.22 20.84
C ASN A 27 12.35 5.79 20.60
N MET A 28 12.57 4.77 19.78
CA MET A 28 13.90 4.37 19.30
C MET A 28 14.43 5.36 18.23
N GLY A 29 14.17 6.65 18.49
CA GLY A 29 14.45 7.90 17.78
C GLY A 29 15.89 8.11 17.40
N GLU A 30 16.65 8.24 18.47
CA GLU A 30 17.98 8.82 18.51
C GLU A 30 18.97 7.72 18.83
N GLY A 31 19.19 6.84 17.86
CA GLY A 31 20.21 5.81 17.96
C GLY A 31 21.47 6.15 17.17
N GLY A 32 22.51 5.35 17.39
CA GLY A 32 23.73 5.38 16.57
C GLY A 32 23.47 5.05 15.10
N ILE A 33 24.55 4.98 14.31
CA ILE A 33 24.48 4.78 12.86
C ILE A 33 23.64 3.55 12.45
N ALA A 34 23.65 2.48 13.24
CA ALA A 34 22.85 1.28 13.00
C ALA A 34 21.34 1.56 12.99
N ILE A 35 20.82 2.29 13.98
CA ILE A 35 19.40 2.64 14.07
C ILE A 35 19.01 3.64 12.97
N LYS A 36 19.89 4.60 12.65
CA LYS A 36 19.67 5.54 11.55
C LYS A 36 19.57 4.82 10.20
N SER A 37 20.50 3.90 9.93
CA SER A 37 20.48 3.04 8.73
C SER A 37 19.23 2.17 8.69
N LEU A 38 18.87 1.52 9.80
CA LEU A 38 17.65 0.74 9.90
C LEU A 38 16.42 1.61 9.55
N ARG A 39 16.25 2.77 10.19
CA ARG A 39 15.16 3.73 9.92
C ARG A 39 15.10 4.16 8.45
N PHE A 40 16.23 4.31 7.79
CA PHE A 40 16.27 4.63 6.37
C PHE A 40 15.61 3.51 5.53
N PHE A 41 16.00 2.25 5.74
CA PHE A 41 15.40 1.11 5.04
C PHE A 41 13.92 0.90 5.39
N LEU A 42 13.54 1.07 6.66
CA LEU A 42 12.15 0.98 7.09
C LEU A 42 11.31 2.10 6.43
N GLY A 43 11.85 3.33 6.37
CA GLY A 43 11.19 4.49 5.76
C GLY A 43 11.00 4.40 4.25
N ILE A 44 11.77 3.56 3.56
CA ILE A 44 11.59 3.26 2.13
C ILE A 44 10.38 2.35 1.90
N SER A 45 9.97 1.56 2.88
CA SER A 45 9.02 0.48 2.67
C SER A 45 7.61 0.92 2.26
N PRO A 46 7.01 1.99 2.82
CA PRO A 46 5.69 2.45 2.38
C PRO A 46 5.60 2.79 0.88
N PRO A 47 6.48 3.65 0.29
CA PRO A 47 6.38 3.93 -1.14
C PRO A 47 6.70 2.72 -2.03
N VAL A 48 7.61 1.83 -1.60
CA VAL A 48 7.84 0.54 -2.29
C VAL A 48 6.55 -0.29 -2.31
N PHE A 49 5.87 -0.39 -1.18
CA PHE A 49 4.62 -1.14 -1.06
C PHE A 49 3.53 -0.60 -2.00
N PHE A 50 3.42 0.74 -2.15
CA PHE A 50 2.52 1.37 -3.11
C PHE A 50 2.86 1.02 -4.57
N CYS A 51 4.14 1.03 -4.93
CA CYS A 51 4.60 0.62 -6.26
C CYS A 51 4.31 -0.88 -6.52
N LEU A 52 4.55 -1.74 -5.54
CA LEU A 52 4.25 -3.17 -5.64
C LEU A 52 2.76 -3.45 -5.80
N PHE A 53 1.91 -2.65 -5.14
CA PHE A 53 0.47 -2.71 -5.34
C PHE A 53 0.07 -2.38 -6.78
N GLY A 54 0.58 -1.28 -7.34
CA GLY A 54 0.36 -0.93 -8.75
C GLY A 54 0.85 -2.02 -9.70
N CYS A 55 2.01 -2.61 -9.41
CA CYS A 55 2.55 -3.73 -10.19
C CYS A 55 1.58 -4.93 -10.19
N MET A 56 0.98 -5.25 -9.04
CA MET A 56 -0.04 -6.29 -8.93
C MET A 56 -1.34 -5.95 -9.66
N LEU A 57 -1.77 -4.67 -9.67
CA LEU A 57 -2.91 -4.23 -10.48
C LEU A 57 -2.71 -4.57 -11.95
N GLN A 58 -1.51 -4.31 -12.49
CA GLN A 58 -1.21 -4.62 -13.86
C GLN A 58 -1.04 -6.13 -14.09
N LEU A 59 -0.22 -6.81 -13.29
CA LEU A 59 0.14 -8.22 -13.50
C LEU A 59 -1.04 -9.18 -13.35
N VAL A 60 -1.93 -8.92 -12.39
CA VAL A 60 -3.05 -9.79 -12.04
C VAL A 60 -4.35 -9.23 -12.58
N TYR A 61 -4.73 -8.02 -12.17
CA TYR A 61 -6.08 -7.53 -12.39
C TYR A 61 -6.31 -7.09 -13.83
N ALA A 62 -5.40 -6.32 -14.43
CA ALA A 62 -5.52 -5.88 -15.83
C ALA A 62 -5.53 -7.06 -16.80
N ARG A 63 -4.72 -8.10 -16.55
CA ARG A 63 -4.72 -9.32 -17.37
C ARG A 63 -6.06 -10.07 -17.30
N GLN A 64 -6.62 -10.20 -16.09
CA GLN A 64 -7.91 -10.87 -15.92
C GLN A 64 -9.06 -10.04 -16.47
N TYR A 65 -8.98 -8.72 -16.36
CA TYR A 65 -9.94 -7.78 -16.92
C TYR A 65 -9.97 -7.84 -18.46
N ALA A 66 -8.79 -7.83 -19.10
CA ALA A 66 -8.65 -7.98 -20.55
C ALA A 66 -9.16 -9.33 -21.06
N ALA A 67 -9.13 -10.38 -20.20
CA ALA A 67 -9.68 -11.70 -20.50
C ALA A 67 -11.21 -11.80 -20.28
N GLY A 68 -11.93 -10.68 -20.27
CA GLY A 68 -13.40 -10.64 -20.15
C GLY A 68 -13.96 -10.74 -18.73
N ARG A 69 -13.13 -10.92 -17.68
CA ARG A 69 -13.61 -11.03 -16.29
C ARG A 69 -13.83 -9.67 -15.61
N ARG A 70 -14.43 -8.72 -16.33
CA ARG A 70 -14.60 -7.33 -15.87
C ARG A 70 -15.35 -7.25 -14.54
N VAL A 71 -16.55 -7.83 -14.47
CA VAL A 71 -17.42 -7.73 -13.29
C VAL A 71 -16.76 -8.36 -12.06
N GLU A 72 -16.19 -9.56 -12.20
CA GLU A 72 -15.48 -10.25 -11.13
C GLU A 72 -14.32 -9.41 -10.58
N ILE A 73 -13.54 -8.78 -11.47
CA ILE A 73 -12.39 -7.96 -11.07
C ILE A 73 -12.83 -6.69 -10.34
N ILE A 74 -13.86 -6.01 -10.83
CA ILE A 74 -14.42 -4.82 -10.17
C ILE A 74 -14.91 -5.21 -8.77
N GLN A 75 -15.72 -6.25 -8.66
CA GLN A 75 -16.24 -6.72 -7.36
C GLN A 75 -15.10 -7.10 -6.42
N ARG A 76 -14.07 -7.81 -6.90
CA ARG A 76 -12.92 -8.20 -6.08
C ARG A 76 -12.12 -7.01 -5.57
N LEU A 77 -11.91 -5.98 -6.39
CA LEU A 77 -11.21 -4.76 -5.98
C LEU A 77 -12.04 -3.97 -4.94
N LEU A 78 -13.35 -3.81 -5.18
CA LEU A 78 -14.26 -3.14 -4.24
C LEU A 78 -14.40 -3.91 -2.92
N THR A 79 -14.44 -5.23 -2.95
CA THR A 79 -14.41 -6.07 -1.73
C THR A 79 -13.13 -5.82 -0.95
N ARG A 80 -11.97 -5.78 -1.60
CA ARG A 80 -10.71 -5.48 -0.91
C ARG A 80 -10.66 -4.06 -0.38
N SER A 81 -11.21 -3.08 -1.11
CA SER A 81 -11.37 -1.71 -0.63
C SER A 81 -12.15 -1.67 0.68
N LEU A 82 -13.31 -2.34 0.71
CA LEU A 82 -14.16 -2.41 1.89
C LEU A 82 -13.50 -3.16 3.05
N GLN A 83 -12.77 -4.25 2.78
CA GLN A 83 -11.98 -4.95 3.79
C GLN A 83 -10.89 -4.04 4.40
N CYS A 84 -10.19 -3.24 3.59
CA CYS A 84 -9.20 -2.29 4.09
C CYS A 84 -9.85 -1.23 4.99
N TRP A 85 -11.00 -0.69 4.58
CA TRP A 85 -11.75 0.26 5.38
C TRP A 85 -12.25 -0.35 6.70
N LEU A 86 -12.85 -1.54 6.68
CA LEU A 86 -13.31 -2.22 7.90
C LEU A 86 -12.16 -2.47 8.88
N LEU A 87 -11.02 -2.96 8.39
CA LEU A 87 -9.84 -3.18 9.22
C LEU A 87 -9.27 -1.86 9.76
N TYR A 88 -9.29 -0.80 8.96
CA TYR A 88 -8.95 0.54 9.43
C TYR A 88 -9.89 1.00 10.56
N VAL A 89 -11.21 0.83 10.42
CA VAL A 89 -12.19 1.15 11.46
C VAL A 89 -11.92 0.36 12.74
N ILE A 90 -11.66 -0.96 12.63
CA ILE A 90 -11.32 -1.80 13.79
C ILE A 90 -10.04 -1.31 14.46
N THR A 91 -9.04 -0.89 13.67
CA THR A 91 -7.78 -0.37 14.21
C THR A 91 -8.00 0.98 14.90
N CYS A 92 -8.84 1.85 14.36
CA CYS A 92 -9.25 3.10 15.00
C CYS A 92 -10.02 2.86 16.31
N ALA A 93 -10.87 1.83 16.36
CA ALA A 93 -11.55 1.44 17.59
C ALA A 93 -10.53 0.99 18.66
N GLY A 94 -9.56 0.15 18.27
CA GLY A 94 -8.47 -0.26 19.16
C GLY A 94 -7.67 0.93 19.70
N MET A 95 -7.36 1.90 18.84
CA MET A 95 -6.71 3.15 19.24
C MET A 95 -7.56 3.95 20.24
N CYS A 96 -8.84 4.17 19.94
CA CYS A 96 -9.72 4.99 20.79
C CYS A 96 -9.95 4.34 22.15
N ILE A 97 -10.07 3.01 22.20
CA ILE A 97 -10.19 2.25 23.44
C ILE A 97 -8.89 2.37 24.25
N ALA A 98 -7.73 2.12 23.63
CA ALA A 98 -6.45 2.20 24.31
C ALA A 98 -6.17 3.61 24.86
N ALA A 99 -6.56 4.65 24.10
CA ALA A 99 -6.33 6.05 24.42
C ALA A 99 -7.42 6.72 25.27
N GLY A 100 -8.52 6.03 25.58
CA GLY A 100 -9.66 6.64 26.25
C GLY A 100 -10.31 7.79 25.45
N LEU A 101 -10.25 7.74 24.12
CA LEU A 101 -10.79 8.78 23.24
C LEU A 101 -12.31 8.63 23.05
N PRO A 102 -13.05 9.75 22.88
CA PRO A 102 -14.50 9.71 22.79
C PRO A 102 -15.01 9.05 21.51
N LEU A 103 -16.24 8.53 21.56
CA LEU A 103 -16.93 7.92 20.40
C LEU A 103 -17.00 8.87 19.19
N THR A 104 -17.11 10.18 19.42
CA THR A 104 -17.10 11.20 18.35
C THR A 104 -15.78 11.21 17.58
N TYR A 105 -14.65 11.01 18.25
CA TYR A 105 -13.34 10.90 17.61
C TYR A 105 -13.22 9.61 16.80
N PHE A 106 -13.72 8.49 17.33
CA PHE A 106 -13.81 7.23 16.59
C PHE A 106 -14.62 7.38 15.30
N ILE A 107 -15.80 8.00 15.36
CA ILE A 107 -16.64 8.25 14.19
C ILE A 107 -15.91 9.12 13.16
N ARG A 108 -15.22 10.18 13.60
CA ARG A 108 -14.39 11.01 12.71
C ARG A 108 -13.29 10.19 12.04
N CYS A 109 -12.57 9.37 12.80
CA CYS A 109 -11.55 8.48 12.25
C CYS A 109 -12.16 7.54 11.20
N ALA A 110 -13.28 6.87 11.51
CA ALA A 110 -13.97 5.94 10.61
C ALA A 110 -14.43 6.59 9.28
N LEU A 111 -14.73 7.89 9.31
CA LEU A 111 -15.07 8.72 8.15
C LEU A 111 -13.86 9.38 7.46
N PHE A 112 -12.63 8.99 7.82
CA PHE A 112 -11.37 9.56 7.32
C PHE A 112 -11.08 11.02 7.72
N LEU A 113 -11.88 11.58 8.62
CA LEU A 113 -11.75 12.95 9.15
C LEU A 113 -10.78 13.04 10.34
N GLY A 114 -10.51 11.92 11.01
CA GLY A 114 -9.58 11.85 12.14
C GLY A 114 -8.13 11.60 11.71
N ASP A 115 -7.21 12.08 12.55
CA ASP A 115 -5.77 11.82 12.44
C ASP A 115 -5.42 10.55 13.22
N THR A 116 -4.65 9.65 12.63
CA THR A 116 -4.41 8.32 13.21
C THR A 116 -2.97 7.88 12.97
N PRO A 117 -2.12 7.74 14.00
CA PRO A 117 -0.75 7.29 13.81
C PRO A 117 -0.73 5.84 13.33
N PHE A 118 0.20 5.44 12.47
CA PHE A 118 0.41 4.04 12.01
C PHE A 118 -0.68 3.40 11.13
N THR A 119 -1.88 3.95 11.05
CA THR A 119 -3.03 3.36 10.30
C THR A 119 -3.23 3.91 8.91
N ASP A 120 -2.48 4.93 8.52
CA ASP A 120 -2.61 5.61 7.23
C ASP A 120 -2.51 4.68 6.03
N ILE A 121 -1.77 3.58 6.14
CA ILE A 121 -1.66 2.61 5.06
C ILE A 121 -3.03 1.98 4.74
N LEU A 122 -3.82 1.57 5.74
CA LEU A 122 -5.13 0.97 5.52
C LEU A 122 -6.12 2.00 4.96
N LYS A 123 -6.10 3.22 5.52
CA LYS A 123 -6.86 4.38 5.04
C LYS A 123 -6.55 4.66 3.57
N PHE A 124 -5.28 4.79 3.21
CA PHE A 124 -4.82 5.03 1.84
C PHE A 124 -5.18 3.90 0.88
N TYR A 125 -4.96 2.64 1.27
CA TYR A 125 -5.29 1.48 0.42
C TYR A 125 -6.78 1.33 0.18
N SER A 126 -7.62 1.68 1.15
CA SER A 126 -9.07 1.66 0.93
C SER A 126 -9.46 2.59 -0.23
N MET A 127 -8.95 3.82 -0.26
CA MET A 127 -9.24 4.77 -1.35
C MET A 127 -8.60 4.38 -2.67
N LEU A 128 -7.36 3.87 -2.66
CA LEU A 128 -6.72 3.42 -3.89
C LEU A 128 -7.40 2.18 -4.48
N LEU A 129 -7.85 1.23 -3.66
CA LEU A 129 -8.60 0.06 -4.13
C LEU A 129 -10.00 0.44 -4.61
N LEU A 130 -10.61 1.48 -4.04
CA LEU A 130 -11.85 2.08 -4.56
C LEU A 130 -11.62 2.69 -5.95
N ALA A 131 -10.49 3.35 -6.17
CA ALA A 131 -10.09 3.92 -7.47
C ALA A 131 -9.55 2.88 -8.47
N ALA A 132 -9.06 1.74 -7.99
CA ALA A 132 -8.39 0.72 -8.81
C ALA A 132 -9.22 0.19 -10.01
N PRO A 133 -10.55 -0.03 -9.91
CA PRO A 133 -11.38 -0.37 -11.07
C PRO A 133 -11.23 0.61 -12.23
N LEU A 134 -11.18 1.92 -11.95
CA LEU A 134 -10.99 2.95 -12.96
C LEU A 134 -9.57 2.89 -13.54
N LEU A 135 -8.55 2.77 -12.68
CA LEU A 135 -7.16 2.66 -13.12
C LEU A 135 -6.94 1.44 -14.03
N VAL A 136 -7.49 0.29 -13.66
CA VAL A 136 -7.42 -0.95 -14.46
C VAL A 136 -8.23 -0.81 -15.75
N HIS A 137 -9.41 -0.21 -15.70
CA HIS A 137 -10.22 0.01 -16.90
C HIS A 137 -9.48 0.90 -17.91
N VAL A 138 -8.93 2.02 -17.47
CA VAL A 138 -8.15 2.94 -18.33
C VAL A 138 -6.89 2.24 -18.83
N SER A 139 -6.18 1.48 -17.99
CA SER A 139 -4.95 0.80 -18.41
C SER A 139 -5.18 -0.25 -19.50
N VAL A 140 -6.30 -0.96 -19.45
CA VAL A 140 -6.67 -1.98 -20.44
C VAL A 140 -7.20 -1.34 -21.73
N THR A 141 -8.06 -0.32 -21.62
CA THR A 141 -8.76 0.26 -22.79
C THR A 141 -7.94 1.32 -23.53
N ARG A 142 -7.16 2.14 -22.82
CA ARG A 142 -6.40 3.27 -23.38
C ARG A 142 -4.90 3.16 -23.13
N GLY A 143 -4.43 2.08 -22.52
CA GLY A 143 -3.04 1.93 -22.10
C GLY A 143 -2.69 2.77 -20.87
N LEU A 144 -1.39 2.82 -20.55
CA LEU A 144 -0.89 3.52 -19.35
C LEU A 144 -0.56 5.00 -19.60
N ALA A 145 -0.52 5.44 -20.86
CA ALA A 145 -0.22 6.82 -21.23
C ALA A 145 -1.13 7.87 -20.55
N PRO A 146 -2.48 7.75 -20.57
CA PRO A 146 -3.34 8.74 -19.90
C PRO A 146 -3.13 8.78 -18.37
N LEU A 147 -2.83 7.64 -17.75
CA LEU A 147 -2.54 7.59 -16.32
C LEU A 147 -1.19 8.25 -16.00
N ALA A 148 -0.18 8.02 -16.84
CA ALA A 148 1.12 8.67 -16.71
C ALA A 148 1.00 10.19 -16.92
N ALA A 149 0.23 10.63 -17.92
CA ALA A 149 -0.04 12.04 -18.16
C ALA A 149 -0.74 12.71 -16.98
N PHE A 150 -1.74 12.04 -16.37
CA PHE A 150 -2.39 12.52 -15.16
C PHE A 150 -1.40 12.71 -14.00
N VAL A 151 -0.54 11.71 -13.74
CA VAL A 151 0.48 11.79 -12.68
C VAL A 151 1.47 12.92 -12.95
N ILE A 152 1.95 13.05 -14.18
CA ILE A 152 2.85 14.14 -14.58
C ILE A 152 2.16 15.49 -14.33
N ALA A 153 0.90 15.64 -14.75
CA ALA A 153 0.14 16.88 -14.54
C ALA A 153 0.00 17.21 -13.04
N VAL A 154 -0.35 16.24 -12.19
CA VAL A 154 -0.45 16.43 -10.73
C VAL A 154 0.87 16.96 -10.16
N HIS A 155 2.01 16.36 -10.54
CA HIS A 155 3.31 16.78 -10.00
C HIS A 155 3.85 18.07 -10.63
N LEU A 156 3.53 18.36 -11.89
CA LEU A 156 3.85 19.66 -12.51
C LEU A 156 3.05 20.80 -11.86
N LEU A 157 1.81 20.52 -11.44
CA LEU A 157 0.96 21.46 -10.72
C LEU A 157 1.31 21.58 -9.24
N PHE A 158 2.31 20.85 -8.74
CA PHE A 158 2.74 20.89 -7.34
C PHE A 158 2.95 22.32 -6.77
N PRO A 159 3.60 23.28 -7.47
CA PRO A 159 3.78 24.64 -6.95
C PRO A 159 2.47 25.40 -6.70
N VAL A 160 1.39 24.99 -7.36
CA VAL A 160 0.04 25.55 -7.21
C VAL A 160 -0.74 24.73 -6.17
N VAL A 161 -0.74 23.40 -6.29
CA VAL A 161 -1.49 22.50 -5.41
C VAL A 161 -1.01 22.59 -3.96
N SER A 162 0.30 22.73 -3.74
CA SER A 162 0.89 22.90 -2.40
C SER A 162 0.48 24.18 -1.67
N LYS A 163 -0.18 25.13 -2.37
CA LYS A 163 -0.70 26.38 -1.79
C LYS A 163 -2.22 26.34 -1.55
N ILE A 164 -2.88 25.23 -1.88
CA ILE A 164 -4.32 25.10 -1.64
C ILE A 164 -4.54 24.95 -0.12
N PRO A 165 -5.31 25.87 0.51
CA PRO A 165 -5.59 25.76 1.93
C PRO A 165 -6.45 24.52 2.21
N PRO A 166 -6.35 23.93 3.42
CA PRO A 166 -7.26 22.86 3.81
C PRO A 166 -8.72 23.33 3.74
N VAL A 167 -9.62 22.40 3.39
CA VAL A 167 -11.07 22.65 3.44
C VAL A 167 -11.43 23.06 4.87
N GLN A 168 -12.35 24.02 4.99
CA GLN A 168 -12.88 24.53 6.26
C GLN A 168 -14.39 24.27 6.33
N GLY A 169 -14.97 24.38 7.53
CA GLY A 169 -16.42 24.39 7.73
C GLY A 169 -17.00 23.19 8.48
N PHE A 170 -16.20 22.16 8.75
CA PHE A 170 -16.57 21.07 9.66
C PHE A 170 -15.32 20.44 10.27
N THR A 171 -15.45 19.81 11.44
CA THR A 171 -14.30 19.25 12.14
C THR A 171 -13.66 18.08 11.39
N GLY A 172 -12.35 18.13 11.17
CA GLY A 172 -11.58 17.11 10.43
C GLY A 172 -11.59 17.31 8.91
N SER A 173 -12.12 18.43 8.42
CA SER A 173 -12.06 18.82 7.00
C SER A 173 -10.62 19.06 6.53
N GLU A 174 -9.75 19.51 7.42
CA GLU A 174 -8.31 19.67 7.25
C GLU A 174 -7.60 18.33 6.99
N THR A 175 -7.91 17.31 7.78
CA THR A 175 -7.35 15.96 7.61
C THR A 175 -7.83 15.33 6.31
N LEU A 176 -9.12 15.51 5.97
CA LEU A 176 -9.69 15.00 4.73
C LEU A 176 -9.04 15.64 3.50
N SER A 177 -8.87 16.96 3.52
CA SER A 177 -8.25 17.69 2.40
C SER A 177 -6.78 17.34 2.20
N ALA A 178 -5.99 17.24 3.27
CA ALA A 178 -4.63 16.70 3.19
C ALA A 178 -4.60 15.27 2.66
N PHE A 179 -5.51 14.41 3.14
CA PHE A 179 -5.57 13.03 2.70
C PHE A 179 -5.99 12.87 1.23
N ILE A 180 -6.92 13.66 0.71
CA ILE A 180 -7.40 13.50 -0.67
C ILE A 180 -6.44 14.14 -1.67
N TYR A 181 -6.12 15.43 -1.50
CA TYR A 181 -5.38 16.20 -2.51
C TYR A 181 -4.10 16.86 -1.99
N GLY A 182 -3.79 16.76 -0.69
CA GLY A 182 -2.57 17.33 -0.13
C GLY A 182 -2.68 18.79 0.28
N GLY A 183 -3.86 19.22 0.75
CA GLY A 183 -4.02 20.54 1.38
C GLY A 183 -3.04 20.76 2.54
N GLN A 184 -2.74 22.02 2.85
CA GLN A 184 -1.72 22.41 3.84
C GLN A 184 -2.09 22.05 5.29
N TYR A 185 -2.08 20.76 5.63
CA TYR A 185 -2.24 20.25 6.99
C TYR A 185 -1.10 19.27 7.30
N PHE A 186 -0.35 19.56 8.37
CA PHE A 186 0.87 18.84 8.76
C PHE A 186 0.63 17.82 9.88
N GLY A 187 -0.44 17.03 9.79
CA GLY A 187 -0.68 15.89 10.71
C GLY A 187 -0.02 14.58 10.27
N HIS A 188 -0.44 13.46 10.87
CA HIS A 188 -0.10 12.13 10.35
C HIS A 188 -0.98 11.81 9.15
N THR A 189 -0.74 12.54 8.07
CA THR A 189 -1.33 12.27 6.77
C THR A 189 -0.18 11.82 5.88
N GLY A 190 -0.20 10.56 5.46
CA GLY A 190 0.71 10.04 4.43
C GLY A 190 0.63 10.85 3.12
N PRO A 191 1.23 10.36 2.01
CA PRO A 191 0.97 11.04 0.74
C PRO A 191 -0.53 11.01 0.47
N SER A 192 -1.06 12.13 -0.01
CA SER A 192 -2.45 12.24 -0.40
C SER A 192 -2.80 11.21 -1.48
N VAL A 193 -4.08 10.85 -1.58
CA VAL A 193 -4.56 9.87 -2.57
C VAL A 193 -4.17 10.28 -3.99
N ILE A 194 -4.36 11.56 -4.36
CA ILE A 194 -4.03 12.06 -5.71
C ILE A 194 -2.54 11.91 -6.04
N HIS A 195 -1.65 12.34 -5.16
CA HIS A 195 -0.20 12.22 -5.38
C HIS A 195 0.26 10.76 -5.28
N GLY A 196 -0.38 10.00 -4.38
CA GLY A 196 -0.14 8.58 -4.17
C GLY A 196 -0.46 7.69 -5.37
N VAL A 197 -1.40 8.11 -6.25
CA VAL A 197 -1.64 7.46 -7.55
C VAL A 197 -0.36 7.41 -8.40
N GLY A 198 0.58 8.36 -8.24
CA GLY A 198 1.87 8.32 -8.90
C GLY A 198 2.66 7.04 -8.65
N PHE A 199 2.74 6.59 -7.40
CA PHE A 199 3.38 5.31 -7.04
C PHE A 199 2.66 4.12 -7.67
N VAL A 200 1.33 4.14 -7.69
CA VAL A 200 0.51 3.06 -8.25
C VAL A 200 0.70 2.97 -9.76
N VAL A 201 0.66 4.09 -10.48
CA VAL A 201 0.84 4.13 -11.93
C VAL A 201 2.27 3.73 -12.30
N PHE A 202 3.28 4.18 -11.55
CA PHE A 202 4.65 3.71 -11.73
C PHE A 202 4.75 2.20 -11.54
N GLY A 203 4.14 1.67 -10.47
CA GLY A 203 3.97 0.24 -10.26
C GLY A 203 3.34 -0.49 -11.45
N MET A 204 2.26 0.05 -12.01
CA MET A 204 1.59 -0.52 -13.19
C MET A 204 2.51 -0.52 -14.41
N LEU A 205 3.32 0.52 -14.62
CA LEU A 205 4.35 0.55 -15.67
C LEU A 205 5.36 -0.58 -15.47
N LEU A 206 5.87 -0.76 -14.25
CA LEU A 206 6.76 -1.88 -13.93
C LEU A 206 6.10 -3.23 -14.24
N GLY A 207 4.85 -3.42 -13.81
CA GLY A 207 4.08 -4.63 -14.10
C GLY A 207 3.92 -4.89 -15.61
N ARG A 208 3.72 -3.84 -16.42
CA ARG A 208 3.64 -3.98 -17.87
C ARG A 208 4.98 -4.42 -18.48
N PHE A 209 6.10 -3.92 -17.97
CA PHE A 209 7.42 -4.39 -18.39
C PHE A 209 7.67 -5.87 -18.04
N TRP A 210 7.26 -6.33 -16.86
CA TRP A 210 7.33 -7.75 -16.50
C TRP A 210 6.42 -8.62 -17.37
N GLN A 211 5.22 -8.16 -17.71
CA GLN A 211 4.33 -8.88 -18.63
C GLN A 211 4.96 -9.09 -20.01
N ALA A 212 5.71 -8.11 -20.50
CA ALA A 212 6.42 -8.19 -21.78
C ALA A 212 7.64 -9.12 -21.75
N ARG A 213 8.06 -9.59 -20.57
CA ARG A 213 9.27 -10.42 -20.39
C ARG A 213 8.97 -11.69 -19.59
N PRO A 214 8.17 -12.62 -20.14
CA PRO A 214 7.87 -13.87 -19.45
C PRO A 214 9.15 -14.64 -19.14
N GLY A 215 9.21 -15.22 -17.93
CA GLY A 215 10.36 -16.01 -17.47
C GLY A 215 11.56 -15.21 -16.95
N ARG A 216 11.58 -13.86 -17.05
CA ARG A 216 12.63 -13.04 -16.43
C ARG A 216 12.22 -12.58 -15.05
N GLU A 217 13.07 -12.88 -14.06
CA GLU A 217 12.84 -12.46 -12.68
C GLU A 217 13.34 -11.04 -12.42
N PHE A 218 14.53 -10.70 -12.92
CA PHE A 218 15.14 -9.36 -12.75
C PHE A 218 14.64 -8.40 -13.83
N LEU A 219 14.14 -7.24 -13.40
CA LEU A 219 13.68 -6.14 -14.24
C LEU A 219 14.85 -5.55 -15.04
N LEU A 220 15.99 -5.33 -14.39
CA LEU A 220 17.16 -4.68 -15.00
C LEU A 220 18.07 -5.65 -15.76
N SER A 221 17.67 -6.92 -15.90
CA SER A 221 18.47 -7.95 -16.61
C SER A 221 18.11 -8.11 -18.10
N GLY A 222 19.12 -8.52 -18.87
CA GLY A 222 19.00 -8.90 -20.29
C GLY A 222 19.35 -7.79 -21.30
N PRO A 223 19.15 -8.06 -22.60
CA PRO A 223 19.66 -7.19 -23.69
C PRO A 223 18.94 -5.84 -23.82
N ASP A 224 17.78 -5.66 -23.18
CA ASP A 224 17.00 -4.43 -23.31
C ASP A 224 17.64 -3.28 -22.51
N TRP A 225 18.46 -2.51 -23.21
CA TRP A 225 19.17 -1.35 -22.67
C TRP A 225 18.24 -0.18 -22.37
N LYS A 226 17.06 -0.08 -23.01
CA LYS A 226 16.16 1.07 -22.86
C LYS A 226 15.62 1.18 -21.44
N LEU A 227 15.25 0.05 -20.84
CA LEU A 227 14.78 0.03 -19.45
C LEU A 227 15.89 0.39 -18.45
N ARG A 228 17.12 -0.07 -18.70
CA ARG A 228 18.29 0.28 -17.88
C ARG A 228 18.64 1.76 -18.00
N ALA A 229 18.60 2.31 -19.21
CA ALA A 229 18.77 3.74 -19.45
C ALA A 229 17.67 4.57 -18.77
N ALA A 230 16.40 4.16 -18.89
CA ALA A 230 15.29 4.83 -18.22
C ALA A 230 15.43 4.80 -16.69
N PHE A 231 15.86 3.67 -16.12
CA PHE A 231 16.15 3.58 -14.69
C PHE A 231 17.35 4.45 -14.29
N LEU A 232 18.43 4.46 -15.08
CA LEU A 232 19.58 5.32 -14.84
C LEU A 232 19.18 6.81 -14.85
N VAL A 233 18.35 7.23 -15.80
CA VAL A 233 17.80 8.58 -15.83
C VAL A 233 16.97 8.87 -14.58
N LEU A 234 16.06 7.98 -14.19
CA LEU A 234 15.28 8.12 -12.95
C LEU A 234 16.18 8.27 -11.72
N PHE A 235 17.22 7.43 -11.62
CA PHE A 235 18.19 7.46 -10.53
C PHE A 235 18.96 8.78 -10.52
N CYS A 236 19.53 9.19 -11.66
CA CYS A 236 20.27 10.44 -11.80
C CYS A 236 19.40 11.66 -11.50
N VAL A 237 18.15 11.70 -11.97
CA VAL A 237 17.21 12.80 -11.66
C VAL A 237 16.90 12.84 -10.17
N THR A 238 16.67 11.68 -9.55
CA THR A 238 16.43 11.61 -8.10
C THR A 238 17.64 12.13 -7.33
N VAL A 239 18.84 11.63 -7.61
CA VAL A 239 20.08 12.05 -6.94
C VAL A 239 20.36 13.53 -7.16
N THR A 240 20.21 14.02 -8.40
CA THR A 240 20.43 15.44 -8.73
C THR A 240 19.50 16.33 -7.93
N TRP A 241 18.22 15.96 -7.80
CA TRP A 241 17.26 16.79 -7.06
C TRP A 241 17.46 16.71 -5.55
N VAL A 242 17.91 15.56 -5.03
CA VAL A 242 18.36 15.44 -3.63
C VAL A 242 19.51 16.43 -3.35
N ILE A 243 20.53 16.44 -4.21
CA ILE A 243 21.72 17.28 -4.04
C ILE A 243 21.38 18.76 -4.25
N ALA A 244 20.75 19.11 -5.37
CA ALA A 244 20.41 20.50 -5.72
C ALA A 244 19.38 21.11 -4.76
N GLY A 245 18.48 20.30 -4.20
CA GLY A 245 17.52 20.73 -3.19
C GLY A 245 18.07 20.74 -1.75
N GLY A 246 19.31 20.29 -1.53
CA GLY A 246 19.91 20.23 -0.19
C GLY A 246 19.21 19.27 0.78
N TYR A 247 18.50 18.25 0.26
CA TYR A 247 17.71 17.34 1.08
C TYR A 247 18.57 16.20 1.63
N ASN A 248 18.69 16.09 2.95
CA ASN A 248 19.30 14.91 3.57
C ASN A 248 18.26 13.79 3.77
N LEU A 249 18.06 12.96 2.75
CA LEU A 249 17.11 11.83 2.82
C LEU A 249 17.49 10.77 3.86
N GLY A 250 18.68 10.82 4.46
CA GLY A 250 19.04 10.00 5.62
C GLY A 250 18.26 10.37 6.88
N GLN A 251 17.87 11.65 7.01
CA GLN A 251 17.10 12.15 8.14
C GLN A 251 15.60 11.77 8.01
N PRO A 252 15.01 11.12 9.03
CA PRO A 252 13.59 10.76 9.02
C PRO A 252 12.65 11.95 8.82
N ASP A 253 12.94 13.08 9.47
CA ASP A 253 12.06 14.26 9.45
C ASP A 253 11.98 14.89 8.05
N VAL A 254 13.09 14.91 7.32
CA VAL A 254 13.11 15.34 5.91
C VAL A 254 12.21 14.43 5.07
N ARG A 255 12.28 13.11 5.25
CA ARG A 255 11.42 12.16 4.51
C ARG A 255 9.94 12.33 4.87
N ILE A 256 9.64 12.52 6.15
CA ILE A 256 8.27 12.76 6.65
C ILE A 256 7.74 14.08 6.09
N MET A 257 8.54 15.15 6.10
CA MET A 257 8.19 16.43 5.53
C MET A 257 7.89 16.31 4.04
N LEU A 258 8.78 15.69 3.25
CA LEU A 258 8.58 15.51 1.80
C LEU A 258 7.32 14.68 1.51
N ARG A 259 7.02 13.68 2.34
CA ARG A 259 5.80 12.87 2.26
C ARG A 259 4.55 13.70 2.52
N ASN A 260 4.50 14.36 3.67
CA ASN A 260 3.31 15.09 4.14
C ASN A 260 3.03 16.32 3.27
N THR A 261 4.08 16.95 2.73
CA THR A 261 3.94 18.05 1.76
C THR A 261 3.62 17.57 0.36
N ASN A 262 3.58 16.26 0.09
CA ASN A 262 3.40 15.68 -1.25
C ASN A 262 4.48 16.13 -2.26
N HIS A 263 5.68 16.44 -1.78
CA HIS A 263 6.76 16.93 -2.62
C HIS A 263 7.14 15.91 -3.71
N PRO A 264 7.32 16.30 -4.99
CA PRO A 264 7.57 15.34 -6.07
C PRO A 264 8.86 14.52 -5.88
N LEU A 265 9.84 15.05 -5.15
CA LEU A 265 11.03 14.29 -4.75
C LEU A 265 10.69 13.00 -3.98
N TYR A 266 9.62 13.01 -3.16
CA TYR A 266 9.17 11.83 -2.44
C TYR A 266 8.69 10.73 -3.41
N LEU A 267 8.00 11.11 -4.50
CA LEU A 267 7.61 10.17 -5.56
C LEU A 267 8.86 9.58 -6.23
N LEU A 268 9.79 10.41 -6.69
CA LEU A 268 10.99 9.97 -7.40
C LEU A 268 11.87 9.06 -6.53
N PHE A 269 12.06 9.46 -5.28
CA PHE A 269 12.77 8.64 -4.29
C PHE A 269 12.11 7.27 -4.12
N GLY A 270 10.80 7.24 -3.91
CA GLY A 270 10.06 5.99 -3.72
C GLY A 270 10.05 5.10 -4.96
N CYS A 271 9.91 5.67 -6.16
CA CYS A 271 9.98 4.93 -7.44
C CYS A 271 11.37 4.34 -7.67
N THR A 272 12.43 5.11 -7.42
CA THR A 272 13.82 4.65 -7.51
C THR A 272 14.07 3.53 -6.50
N ALA A 273 13.65 3.74 -5.26
CA ALA A 273 13.80 2.76 -4.19
C ALA A 273 13.01 1.49 -4.49
N ALA A 274 11.80 1.56 -5.07
CA ALA A 274 11.01 0.40 -5.48
C ALA A 274 11.74 -0.49 -6.48
N VAL A 275 12.37 0.08 -7.50
CA VAL A 275 13.15 -0.70 -8.47
C VAL A 275 14.33 -1.39 -7.78
N LEU A 276 15.13 -0.65 -7.02
CA LEU A 276 16.29 -1.21 -6.29
C LEU A 276 15.87 -2.28 -5.28
N PHE A 277 14.78 -2.06 -4.56
CA PHE A 277 14.27 -2.97 -3.55
C PHE A 277 13.80 -4.28 -4.20
N VAL A 278 13.07 -4.22 -5.32
CA VAL A 278 12.65 -5.42 -6.03
C VAL A 278 13.83 -6.18 -6.61
N GLU A 279 14.81 -5.49 -7.20
CA GLU A 279 16.05 -6.12 -7.71
C GLU A 279 16.82 -6.81 -6.58
N ALA A 280 17.02 -6.13 -5.45
CA ALA A 280 17.74 -6.66 -4.30
C ALA A 280 17.05 -7.91 -3.72
N PHE A 281 15.74 -7.87 -3.49
CA PHE A 281 15.03 -9.04 -2.96
C PHE A 281 14.84 -10.15 -3.98
N THR A 282 14.85 -9.85 -5.28
CA THR A 282 14.93 -10.89 -6.32
C THR A 282 16.30 -11.58 -6.30
N ALA A 283 17.39 -10.82 -6.11
CA ALA A 283 18.73 -11.36 -5.95
C ALA A 283 18.83 -12.26 -4.71
N ILE A 284 18.40 -11.75 -3.54
CA ILE A 284 18.38 -12.50 -2.27
C ILE A 284 17.57 -13.78 -2.43
N ARG A 285 16.36 -13.69 -3.02
CA ARG A 285 15.52 -14.87 -3.26
C ARG A 285 16.23 -15.95 -4.06
N ARG A 286 16.94 -15.56 -5.13
CA ARG A 286 17.67 -16.49 -6.00
C ARG A 286 18.87 -17.09 -5.29
N LEU A 287 19.67 -16.26 -4.61
CA LEU A 287 20.86 -16.69 -3.88
C LEU A 287 20.52 -17.62 -2.70
N SER A 288 19.43 -17.36 -2.00
CA SER A 288 18.98 -18.15 -0.85
C SER A 288 18.05 -19.32 -1.22
N GLY A 289 17.76 -19.55 -2.50
CA GLY A 289 16.87 -20.64 -2.93
C GLY A 289 15.44 -20.55 -2.39
N ILE A 290 14.94 -19.34 -2.11
CA ILE A 290 13.62 -19.15 -1.49
C ILE A 290 12.50 -19.55 -2.46
N GLY A 291 11.79 -20.62 -2.12
CA GLY A 291 10.68 -21.19 -2.89
C GLY A 291 9.32 -20.56 -2.59
N THR A 292 8.29 -20.99 -3.34
CA THR A 292 6.89 -20.55 -3.22
C THR A 292 6.26 -20.78 -1.85
N ASN A 293 6.69 -21.83 -1.16
CA ASN A 293 6.15 -22.26 0.14
C ASN A 293 6.99 -21.75 1.32
N SER A 294 7.95 -20.85 1.07
CA SER A 294 8.80 -20.32 2.12
C SER A 294 8.00 -19.52 3.15
N PHE A 295 8.45 -19.59 4.40
CA PHE A 295 7.97 -18.76 5.51
C PHE A 295 7.89 -17.27 5.15
N TRP A 296 8.87 -16.76 4.40
CA TRP A 296 8.92 -15.36 3.99
C TRP A 296 7.75 -14.94 3.10
N MET A 297 7.09 -15.89 2.43
CA MET A 297 5.93 -15.61 1.55
C MET A 297 4.62 -15.48 2.34
N ILE A 298 4.62 -15.79 3.64
CA ILE A 298 3.42 -15.73 4.49
C ILE A 298 2.93 -14.29 4.64
N PHE A 299 3.83 -13.36 4.97
CA PHE A 299 3.47 -11.97 5.28
C PHE A 299 2.78 -11.25 4.11
N GLY A 300 3.20 -11.51 2.87
CA GLY A 300 2.53 -10.99 1.68
C GLY A 300 1.08 -11.47 1.53
N ARG A 301 0.72 -12.64 2.06
CA ARG A 301 -0.65 -13.20 2.01
C ARG A 301 -1.54 -12.68 3.14
N THR A 302 -0.95 -12.29 4.28
CA THR A 302 -1.67 -11.81 5.47
C THR A 302 -1.53 -10.31 5.73
N SER A 303 -0.97 -9.56 4.78
CA SER A 303 -0.66 -8.12 4.87
C SER A 303 -1.72 -7.27 5.60
N LEU A 304 -2.99 -7.34 5.18
CA LEU A 304 -4.08 -6.56 5.77
C LEU A 304 -4.30 -6.90 7.25
N PHE A 305 -4.25 -8.19 7.60
CA PHE A 305 -4.35 -8.63 8.98
C PHE A 305 -3.15 -8.14 9.80
N THR A 306 -1.95 -8.29 9.25
CA THR A 306 -0.70 -7.83 9.87
C THR A 306 -0.73 -6.34 10.19
N PHE A 307 -1.22 -5.50 9.28
CA PHE A 307 -1.38 -4.06 9.54
C PHE A 307 -2.43 -3.77 10.61
N CYS A 308 -3.61 -4.39 10.54
CA CYS A 308 -4.68 -4.16 11.51
C CYS A 308 -4.25 -4.54 12.93
N PHE A 309 -3.94 -5.82 13.14
CA PHE A 309 -3.69 -6.34 14.48
C PHE A 309 -2.31 -5.98 15.01
N GLY A 310 -1.31 -5.81 14.12
CA GLY A 310 -0.01 -5.28 14.51
C GLY A 310 -0.15 -3.86 15.08
N ASN A 311 -0.90 -2.97 14.43
CA ASN A 311 -1.11 -1.62 14.93
C ASN A 311 -1.98 -1.58 16.20
N ILE A 312 -3.02 -2.42 16.31
CA ILE A 312 -3.82 -2.53 17.55
C ILE A 312 -2.93 -2.95 18.72
N LEU A 313 -2.07 -3.95 18.52
CA LEU A 313 -1.10 -4.37 19.53
C LEU A 313 -0.20 -3.20 19.93
N LEU A 314 0.30 -2.44 18.95
CA LEU A 314 1.14 -1.27 19.23
C LEU A 314 0.39 -0.23 20.05
N TYR A 315 -0.86 0.11 19.74
CA TYR A 315 -1.64 1.04 20.57
C TYR A 315 -1.90 0.52 21.98
N ALA A 316 -2.21 -0.77 22.12
CA ALA A 316 -2.50 -1.39 23.41
C ALA A 316 -1.27 -1.42 24.32
N VAL A 317 -0.08 -1.62 23.74
CA VAL A 317 1.19 -1.66 24.48
C VAL A 317 1.82 -0.27 24.63
N HIS A 318 1.47 0.66 23.73
CA HIS A 318 2.02 2.00 23.69
C HIS A 318 1.11 2.99 22.93
N LEU A 319 0.51 3.91 23.66
CA LEU A 319 0.12 5.19 23.06
C LEU A 319 1.40 5.98 22.85
N TRP A 320 1.65 6.41 21.62
CA TRP A 320 2.83 7.17 21.26
C TRP A 320 2.96 8.40 22.16
N ASP A 321 3.89 8.34 23.10
CA ASP A 321 4.28 9.45 23.97
C ASP A 321 5.69 9.88 23.56
N PRO A 322 5.86 10.96 22.78
CA PRO A 322 7.16 11.39 22.30
C PRO A 322 8.12 11.83 23.43
N SER A 323 7.64 12.01 24.67
CA SER A 323 8.47 12.38 25.81
C SER A 323 9.09 11.17 26.54
N ALA A 324 8.60 9.96 26.29
CA ALA A 324 9.10 8.75 26.94
C ALA A 324 10.51 8.35 26.43
N PRO A 325 11.39 7.81 27.30
CA PRO A 325 12.73 7.39 26.88
C PRO A 325 12.67 6.20 25.89
N PRO A 326 13.73 6.00 25.07
CA PRO A 326 13.82 4.84 24.18
C PRO A 326 13.76 3.51 24.94
N ASP A 327 12.90 2.58 24.51
CA ASP A 327 12.72 1.26 25.14
C ASP A 327 13.05 0.11 24.16
N PRO A 328 14.32 -0.37 24.12
CA PRO A 328 14.74 -1.40 23.19
C PRO A 328 14.13 -2.77 23.48
N VAL A 329 13.85 -3.07 24.75
CA VAL A 329 13.25 -4.35 25.17
C VAL A 329 11.81 -4.43 24.67
N ARG A 330 11.04 -3.36 24.87
CA ARG A 330 9.67 -3.26 24.35
C ARG A 330 9.64 -3.21 22.84
N PHE A 331 10.60 -2.56 22.19
CA PHE A 331 10.74 -2.59 20.73
C PHE A 331 10.87 -4.03 20.20
N ALA A 332 11.77 -4.81 20.79
CA ALA A 332 11.99 -6.21 20.41
C ALA A 332 10.71 -7.05 20.65
N TRP A 333 10.08 -6.89 21.81
CA TRP A 333 8.84 -7.61 22.15
C TRP A 333 7.66 -7.24 21.24
N ALA A 334 7.41 -5.96 21.02
CA ALA A 334 6.31 -5.48 20.18
C ALA A 334 6.49 -5.94 18.72
N SER A 335 7.71 -5.86 18.19
CA SER A 335 8.04 -6.37 16.85
C SER A 335 7.83 -7.88 16.76
N ALA A 336 8.35 -8.64 17.72
CA ALA A 336 8.21 -10.09 17.76
C ALA A 336 6.75 -10.52 17.89
N ALA A 337 5.98 -9.87 18.78
CA ALA A 337 4.57 -10.17 19.00
C ALA A 337 3.71 -9.86 17.77
N ALA A 338 3.92 -8.71 17.10
CA ALA A 338 3.19 -8.37 15.87
C ALA A 338 3.46 -9.37 14.73
N LEU A 339 4.72 -9.81 14.58
CA LEU A 339 5.11 -10.82 13.59
C LEU A 339 4.58 -12.21 13.98
N ALA A 340 4.69 -12.61 15.24
CA ALA A 340 4.19 -13.89 15.75
C ALA A 340 2.66 -14.00 15.58
N LEU A 341 1.92 -12.93 15.87
CA LEU A 341 0.47 -12.89 15.67
C LEU A 341 0.09 -13.07 14.20
N SER A 342 0.84 -12.45 13.29
CA SER A 342 0.64 -12.61 11.84
C SER A 342 0.88 -14.06 11.39
N LEU A 343 1.89 -14.72 11.96
CA LEU A 343 2.21 -16.12 11.68
C LEU A 343 1.17 -17.07 12.26
N ALA A 344 0.74 -16.84 13.49
CA ALA A 344 -0.31 -17.61 14.15
C ALA A 344 -1.61 -17.52 13.33
N TYR A 345 -1.98 -16.32 12.89
CA TYR A 345 -3.13 -16.12 12.01
C TYR A 345 -2.99 -16.84 10.68
N ALA A 346 -1.83 -16.76 10.03
CA ALA A 346 -1.58 -17.48 8.78
C ALA A 346 -1.75 -18.99 8.95
N ARG A 347 -1.18 -19.56 10.01
CA ARG A 347 -1.30 -20.99 10.33
C ARG A 347 -2.74 -21.38 10.65
N LEU A 348 -3.45 -20.57 11.42
CA LEU A 348 -4.87 -20.80 11.73
C LEU A 348 -5.72 -20.79 10.47
N ARG A 349 -5.55 -19.77 9.61
CA ARG A 349 -6.28 -19.64 8.34
C ARG A 349 -5.97 -20.78 7.37
N ASP A 350 -4.72 -21.22 7.33
CA ASP A 350 -4.27 -22.30 6.44
C ASP A 350 -4.54 -23.70 7.03
N SER A 351 -4.97 -23.80 8.29
CA SER A 351 -5.24 -25.08 8.95
C SER A 351 -6.37 -25.86 8.27
N ALA A 352 -6.24 -27.19 8.27
CA ALA A 352 -7.28 -28.10 7.79
C ALA A 352 -8.59 -27.90 8.58
N PHE A 353 -8.50 -27.56 9.87
CA PHE A 353 -9.66 -27.24 10.69
C PHE A 353 -10.49 -26.11 10.07
N ILE A 354 -9.90 -24.96 9.75
CA ILE A 354 -10.67 -23.85 9.17
C ILE A 354 -11.14 -24.16 7.74
N ARG A 355 -10.29 -24.81 6.93
CA ARG A 355 -10.59 -25.04 5.50
C ARG A 355 -11.61 -26.15 5.25
N GLN A 356 -11.55 -27.24 6.02
CA GLN A 356 -12.29 -28.48 5.74
C GLN A 356 -13.35 -28.80 6.80
N SER A 357 -13.30 -28.19 7.99
CA SER A 357 -14.26 -28.50 9.05
C SER A 357 -15.68 -28.05 8.68
N ARG A 358 -16.66 -28.90 9.04
CA ARG A 358 -18.09 -28.59 9.03
C ARG A 358 -18.55 -27.86 10.29
N ASN A 359 -17.66 -27.65 11.27
CA ASN A 359 -17.95 -26.97 12.53
C ASN A 359 -18.59 -25.59 12.27
N PRO A 360 -19.70 -25.24 12.95
CA PRO A 360 -20.37 -23.96 12.78
C PRO A 360 -19.43 -22.76 12.97
N ALA A 361 -18.51 -22.80 13.94
CA ALA A 361 -17.55 -21.71 14.17
C ALA A 361 -16.60 -21.51 12.98
N ALA A 362 -16.12 -22.59 12.37
CA ALA A 362 -15.27 -22.51 11.17
C ALA A 362 -16.04 -22.00 9.94
N ARG A 363 -17.34 -22.32 9.83
CA ARG A 363 -18.22 -21.76 8.79
C ARG A 363 -18.48 -20.28 9.00
N VAL A 364 -18.79 -19.87 10.23
CA VAL A 364 -18.98 -18.45 10.59
C VAL A 364 -17.70 -17.66 10.31
N TYR A 365 -16.54 -18.17 10.73
CA TYR A 365 -15.26 -17.52 10.43
C TYR A 365 -15.03 -17.36 8.92
N ARG A 366 -15.21 -18.42 8.12
CA ARG A 366 -15.04 -18.34 6.65
C ARG A 366 -16.02 -17.36 6.03
N TRP A 367 -17.26 -17.36 6.49
CA TRP A 367 -18.26 -16.40 6.03
C TRP A 367 -17.83 -14.97 6.35
N ILE A 368 -17.43 -14.69 7.60
CA ILE A 368 -16.96 -13.35 8.00
C ILE A 368 -15.73 -12.94 7.18
N ALA A 369 -14.71 -13.79 7.13
CA ALA A 369 -13.40 -13.45 6.58
C ALA A 369 -13.38 -13.38 5.04
N ASP A 370 -14.07 -14.29 4.36
CA ASP A 370 -13.96 -14.46 2.90
C ASP A 370 -15.24 -14.06 2.14
N GLU A 371 -16.44 -14.25 2.71
CA GLU A 371 -17.71 -14.13 1.94
C GLU A 371 -18.55 -12.89 2.27
N SER A 372 -18.57 -12.43 3.51
CA SER A 372 -19.50 -11.41 4.00
C SER A 372 -19.34 -10.10 3.22
N THR A 373 -18.11 -9.62 3.12
CA THR A 373 -17.78 -8.40 2.38
C THR A 373 -18.02 -8.57 0.88
N ALA A 374 -17.73 -9.75 0.33
CA ALA A 374 -17.98 -10.03 -1.09
C ALA A 374 -19.49 -10.07 -1.39
N SER A 375 -20.29 -10.63 -0.50
CA SER A 375 -21.75 -10.70 -0.63
C SER A 375 -22.38 -9.31 -0.57
N LEU A 376 -21.92 -8.46 0.34
CA LEU A 376 -22.37 -7.07 0.46
C LEU A 376 -22.05 -6.27 -0.81
N VAL A 377 -20.81 -6.33 -1.28
CA VAL A 377 -20.39 -5.65 -2.52
C VAL A 377 -21.18 -6.17 -3.72
N ARG A 378 -21.38 -7.49 -3.85
CA ARG A 378 -22.21 -8.05 -4.93
C ARG A 378 -23.64 -7.52 -4.90
N ARG A 379 -24.28 -7.47 -3.72
CA ARG A 379 -25.64 -6.93 -3.57
C ARG A 379 -25.73 -5.45 -3.94
N VAL A 380 -24.75 -4.64 -3.53
CA VAL A 380 -24.75 -3.19 -3.82
C VAL A 380 -24.43 -2.90 -5.29
N THR A 381 -23.57 -3.71 -5.92
CA THR A 381 -23.08 -3.45 -7.29
C THR A 381 -23.86 -4.15 -8.39
N SER A 382 -24.62 -5.21 -8.10
CA SER A 382 -25.37 -5.97 -9.11
C SER A 382 -26.33 -5.13 -9.95
N PRO A 383 -27.05 -4.11 -9.43
CA PRO A 383 -27.96 -3.31 -10.25
C PRO A 383 -27.23 -2.48 -11.32
N PHE A 384 -25.98 -2.12 -11.05
CA PHE A 384 -25.18 -1.23 -11.90
C PHE A 384 -24.29 -1.99 -12.88
N LEU A 385 -23.82 -3.19 -12.50
CA LEU A 385 -22.86 -3.95 -13.30
C LEU A 385 -23.52 -4.92 -14.29
N HIS A 386 -24.71 -5.47 -13.99
CA HIS A 386 -25.37 -6.43 -14.88
C HIS A 386 -26.22 -5.78 -15.97
N ARG A 387 -26.68 -4.54 -15.77
CA ARG A 387 -27.55 -3.83 -16.72
C ARG A 387 -26.88 -3.47 -18.06
N ARG A 388 -25.56 -3.67 -18.19
CA ARG A 388 -24.76 -3.18 -19.34
C ARG A 388 -24.21 -4.27 -20.26
N ASP A 389 -24.18 -5.52 -19.81
CA ASP A 389 -23.71 -6.62 -20.66
C ASP A 389 -24.80 -7.05 -21.66
N ASP A 390 -26.09 -6.90 -21.31
CA ASP A 390 -27.22 -7.18 -22.22
C ASP A 390 -27.38 -6.17 -23.37
N GLN A 391 -26.63 -5.06 -23.38
CA GLN A 391 -26.72 -4.01 -24.42
C GLN A 391 -25.58 -4.03 -25.44
N ASN A 392 -24.56 -4.88 -25.27
CA ASN A 392 -23.38 -4.92 -26.14
C ASN A 392 -23.33 -6.14 -27.08
N ASP A 393 -24.42 -6.89 -27.23
CA ASP A 393 -24.62 -7.84 -28.34
C ASP A 393 -24.88 -7.11 -29.68
N LEU A 394 -24.07 -6.10 -29.99
CA LEU A 394 -23.95 -5.61 -31.36
C LEU A 394 -22.93 -6.49 -32.08
N PRO A 395 -23.27 -7.02 -33.27
CA PRO A 395 -22.42 -7.98 -33.98
C PRO A 395 -21.05 -7.37 -34.23
N ALA A 396 -20.01 -8.12 -33.84
CA ALA A 396 -18.62 -7.77 -34.11
C ALA A 396 -18.46 -7.46 -35.60
N ARG A 397 -18.05 -6.23 -35.94
CA ARG A 397 -17.62 -5.91 -37.30
C ARG A 397 -16.46 -6.85 -37.66
N PRO A 398 -16.51 -7.52 -38.83
CA PRO A 398 -15.39 -8.32 -39.28
C PRO A 398 -14.15 -7.43 -39.41
N ALA A 399 -13.04 -7.89 -38.85
CA ALA A 399 -11.74 -7.25 -39.01
C ALA A 399 -11.32 -7.33 -40.49
N ALA A 400 -10.99 -6.17 -41.07
CA ALA A 400 -10.31 -6.04 -42.35
C ALA A 400 -8.83 -5.71 -42.11
#